data_AF-A0A915DX94-F1
#
_entry.id   AF-A0A915DX94-F1
#
_cell.length_a   1.000
_cell.length_b   1.000
_cell.length_c   1.000
_cell.angle_alpha   90.00
_cell.angle_beta   90.00
_cell.angle_gamma   90.00
#
_symmetry.space_group_name_H-M   'P 1'
#
loop_
_entity.id
_entity.type
_entity.pdbx_description
1 polymer ?
#
loop_
_entity_poly.entity_id
_entity_poly.type
_entity_poly.pdbx_seq_one_letter_code
_entity_poly.pdbx_strand_id
1 'polypeptide(L)'
;MGRPQHTPGGSAGRGGRGGGGGFRGGSSGGRGGFGGSGGRGGSTPRGGGGFRGGSGGRGGFGNSGGRGAPRGRGGGRGGGRGAGGRGGGATGGMRGGKTVIVEPHRFEGVYIVKGKEDALATRNMVNGESVYGEKRVSVQADPGVAASAIEYRVWNPFRSKLAAGIMAGVEDIHIKPGSKVLYLGAASGTTVSHVSDIVGSEGIVYAVEFSHRSGHARHPHKYSMICGIVDTIFADVAQPNQAEIVAQNAEKFLKNGGHAVISIKANCIDSTAEPEAVFAAEVNKLREKQFKPIEQVTLEPYERDHAIVVAQYRVGGGKKKKSES
;
A
#
# COMPACT_ATOMS: atom_id res chain seq x y z
N MET A 1 8.51 -60.91 -23.22
CA MET A 1 9.12 -60.79 -24.57
C MET A 1 8.91 -59.35 -25.02
N GLY A 2 9.85 -58.49 -25.35
CA GLY A 2 11.31 -58.40 -25.24
C GLY A 2 11.60 -56.90 -25.43
N ARG A 3 12.48 -56.32 -24.60
CA ARG A 3 12.99 -54.94 -24.79
C ARG A 3 14.06 -54.93 -25.91
N PRO A 4 14.85 -53.85 -26.08
CA PRO A 4 14.71 -52.79 -27.07
C PRO A 4 15.88 -52.80 -28.07
N GLN A 5 15.94 -51.86 -29.02
CA GLN A 5 17.18 -51.59 -29.76
C GLN A 5 17.71 -50.18 -29.51
N HIS A 6 18.97 -50.17 -29.11
CA HIS A 6 19.88 -49.06 -28.93
C HIS A 6 21.15 -49.44 -29.69
N THR A 7 21.86 -48.50 -30.31
CA THR A 7 23.29 -48.54 -30.65
C THR A 7 23.67 -47.24 -31.42
N PRO A 8 24.96 -46.85 -31.55
CA PRO A 8 26.11 -47.07 -30.65
C PRO A 8 27.08 -45.85 -30.54
N GLY A 9 28.01 -45.94 -29.57
CA GLY A 9 29.38 -45.38 -29.59
C GLY A 9 29.55 -44.01 -28.88
N GLY A 10 30.33 -43.83 -27.81
CA GLY A 10 31.65 -44.38 -27.44
C GLY A 10 32.74 -43.41 -27.96
N SER A 11 33.72 -42.89 -27.21
CA SER A 11 34.38 -43.34 -25.98
C SER A 11 35.34 -42.25 -25.44
N ALA A 12 35.61 -42.31 -24.12
CA ALA A 12 36.90 -42.11 -23.39
C ALA A 12 37.78 -40.86 -23.65
N GLY A 13 38.51 -40.27 -22.69
CA GLY A 13 38.86 -40.62 -21.31
C GLY A 13 39.80 -39.54 -20.74
N ARG A 14 39.75 -39.32 -19.42
CA ARG A 14 40.81 -39.58 -18.41
C ARG A 14 41.92 -38.53 -18.22
N GLY A 15 42.10 -38.19 -16.94
CA GLY A 15 43.37 -37.77 -16.32
C GLY A 15 43.47 -36.25 -16.09
N GLY A 16 43.84 -35.70 -14.93
CA GLY A 16 44.34 -36.26 -13.69
C GLY A 16 45.31 -35.25 -13.03
N ARG A 17 45.04 -34.91 -11.76
CA ARG A 17 45.96 -34.50 -10.67
C ARG A 17 47.01 -33.38 -10.90
N GLY A 18 46.98 -32.39 -9.97
CA GLY A 18 48.06 -32.27 -8.98
C GLY A 18 48.82 -30.93 -8.87
N GLY A 19 49.06 -30.50 -7.62
CA GLY A 19 50.06 -29.51 -7.19
C GLY A 19 49.46 -28.18 -6.70
N GLY A 20 49.58 -27.70 -5.47
CA GLY A 20 50.47 -28.04 -4.34
C GLY A 20 51.59 -27.01 -4.16
N GLY A 21 51.55 -26.24 -3.06
CA GLY A 21 52.63 -25.34 -2.58
C GLY A 21 52.22 -23.85 -2.63
N GLY A 22 52.26 -23.03 -1.57
CA GLY A 22 53.07 -23.08 -0.34
C GLY A 22 54.21 -22.05 -0.41
N PHE A 23 54.42 -21.31 0.69
CA PHE A 23 55.51 -20.36 1.01
C PHE A 23 55.33 -18.90 0.54
N ARG A 24 55.78 -17.84 1.23
CA ARG A 24 56.09 -17.48 2.64
C ARG A 24 56.72 -16.06 2.54
N GLY A 25 56.57 -15.24 3.58
CA GLY A 25 57.39 -14.05 3.85
C GLY A 25 56.68 -12.72 3.53
N GLY A 26 56.58 -11.72 4.40
CA GLY A 26 57.30 -11.43 5.65
C GLY A 26 58.06 -10.11 5.52
N SER A 27 57.53 -9.02 6.10
CA SER A 27 58.26 -7.82 6.60
C SER A 27 57.21 -6.90 7.27
N SER A 28 57.16 -6.66 8.58
CA SER A 28 58.11 -6.10 9.57
C SER A 28 58.24 -4.57 9.54
N GLY A 29 57.87 -3.92 10.65
CA GLY A 29 58.31 -2.59 11.10
C GLY A 29 57.23 -1.49 10.97
N GLY A 30 56.91 -0.67 11.97
CA GLY A 30 57.55 -0.41 13.26
C GLY A 30 56.71 0.48 14.19
N ARG A 31 57.26 0.68 15.39
CA ARG A 31 56.74 1.34 16.60
C ARG A 31 56.73 2.88 16.55
N GLY A 32 55.95 3.48 17.45
CA GLY A 32 56.15 4.82 18.06
C GLY A 32 54.85 5.64 18.06
N GLY A 33 54.30 6.22 19.13
CA GLY A 33 54.84 6.55 20.45
C GLY A 33 54.81 8.08 20.65
N PHE A 34 54.12 8.54 21.71
CA PHE A 34 54.14 9.90 22.30
C PHE A 34 53.45 11.01 21.48
N GLY A 35 52.72 11.99 22.04
CA GLY A 35 52.56 12.44 23.41
C GLY A 35 52.48 13.98 23.42
N GLY A 36 51.50 14.53 24.16
CA GLY A 36 51.71 15.77 24.92
C GLY A 36 51.52 17.15 24.24
N SER A 37 50.46 17.83 24.70
CA SER A 37 50.54 19.07 25.50
C SER A 37 50.76 20.44 24.84
N GLY A 38 49.95 21.39 25.31
CA GLY A 38 50.29 22.82 25.44
C GLY A 38 49.67 23.69 24.34
N GLY A 39 48.76 24.64 24.59
CA GLY A 39 48.40 25.34 25.82
C GLY A 39 48.84 26.81 25.74
N ARG A 40 47.90 27.70 26.10
CA ARG A 40 48.05 29.15 26.40
C ARG A 40 48.19 30.08 25.19
N GLY A 41 47.54 31.25 25.16
CA GLY A 41 46.73 31.92 26.18
C GLY A 41 46.64 33.42 25.91
N GLY A 42 45.58 34.05 26.45
CA GLY A 42 45.44 35.48 26.80
C GLY A 42 45.45 36.50 25.64
N SER A 43 44.80 37.65 25.71
CA SER A 43 44.14 38.34 26.82
C SER A 43 43.27 39.49 26.27
N THR A 44 42.19 39.77 27.01
CA THR A 44 41.26 40.93 27.01
C THR A 44 42.00 42.29 27.24
N PRO A 45 41.38 43.50 27.38
CA PRO A 45 39.99 43.82 27.80
C PRO A 45 39.35 45.17 27.33
N ARG A 46 38.21 45.50 27.98
CA ARG A 46 37.38 46.74 28.06
C ARG A 46 36.21 46.78 27.08
N GLY A 47 34.94 46.93 27.47
CA GLY A 47 34.27 47.41 28.70
C GLY A 47 33.02 48.17 28.20
N GLY A 48 31.85 48.23 28.83
CA GLY A 48 31.32 47.70 30.07
C GLY A 48 29.81 48.00 30.19
N GLY A 49 29.21 47.61 31.32
CA GLY A 49 27.88 48.01 31.80
C GLY A 49 26.74 47.10 31.33
N GLY A 50 25.91 46.48 32.18
CA GLY A 50 25.79 46.46 33.64
C GLY A 50 24.39 45.96 34.01
N PHE A 51 24.33 44.96 34.90
CA PHE A 51 23.20 44.58 35.79
C PHE A 51 21.88 44.12 35.12
N ARG A 52 21.12 43.10 35.57
CA ARG A 52 21.07 42.33 36.82
C ARG A 52 20.13 41.13 36.61
N GLY A 53 20.54 39.93 37.06
CA GLY A 53 19.71 38.80 37.54
C GLY A 53 18.76 38.11 36.55
N GLY A 54 18.72 36.79 36.37
CA GLY A 54 19.28 35.68 37.14
C GLY A 54 18.29 34.51 37.03
N SER A 55 18.77 33.37 36.50
CA SER A 55 18.20 32.00 36.58
C SER A 55 16.74 31.78 36.12
N GLY A 56 16.41 30.99 35.09
CA GLY A 56 16.96 29.70 34.69
C GLY A 56 16.23 28.56 35.43
N GLY A 57 15.36 27.81 34.72
CA GLY A 57 14.74 26.54 35.16
C GLY A 57 13.22 26.51 34.96
N ARG A 58 12.63 25.91 33.91
CA ARG A 58 12.49 24.47 33.53
C ARG A 58 11.36 23.74 34.30
N GLY A 59 10.41 23.17 33.54
CA GLY A 59 9.39 22.19 34.00
C GLY A 59 8.10 22.86 34.49
N GLY A 60 6.89 22.42 34.15
CA GLY A 60 6.41 21.06 33.95
C GLY A 60 5.19 20.91 34.86
N PHE A 61 3.99 21.19 34.34
CA PHE A 61 2.75 21.15 35.12
C PHE A 61 2.22 19.72 35.19
N GLY A 62 2.21 19.15 36.39
CA GLY A 62 1.62 17.87 36.71
C GLY A 62 1.27 17.75 38.20
N ASN A 63 -0.02 17.87 38.49
CA ASN A 63 -0.84 17.13 39.46
C ASN A 63 -0.33 16.87 40.91
N SER A 64 -1.12 17.28 41.92
CA SER A 64 -1.75 16.37 42.91
C SER A 64 -2.17 17.08 44.22
N GLY A 65 -3.44 16.87 44.60
CA GLY A 65 -3.85 16.51 45.97
C GLY A 65 -4.02 17.59 47.04
N GLY A 66 -5.25 17.78 47.53
CA GLY A 66 -5.45 18.49 48.80
C GLY A 66 -6.88 18.87 49.20
N ARG A 67 -7.65 17.88 49.68
CA ARG A 67 -8.63 17.95 50.80
C ARG A 67 -9.67 19.07 50.83
N GLY A 68 -10.94 18.67 50.64
CA GLY A 68 -12.11 19.39 51.16
C GLY A 68 -13.36 18.52 51.12
N ALA A 69 -13.74 17.95 52.26
CA ALA A 69 -15.11 17.50 52.53
C ALA A 69 -15.75 18.54 53.47
N PRO A 70 -17.09 18.75 53.44
CA PRO A 70 -17.93 17.88 54.27
C PRO A 70 -19.34 17.55 53.72
N ARG A 71 -19.78 16.34 54.11
CA ARG A 71 -21.13 15.90 54.56
C ARG A 71 -22.41 16.38 53.86
N GLY A 72 -23.20 15.39 53.41
CA GLY A 72 -24.68 15.45 53.31
C GLY A 72 -25.22 14.25 52.52
N ARG A 73 -25.44 13.10 53.16
CA ARG A 73 -26.75 12.63 53.69
C ARG A 73 -27.70 12.07 52.61
N GLY A 74 -27.76 10.74 52.55
CA GLY A 74 -29.03 9.99 52.58
C GLY A 74 -29.64 9.55 51.24
N GLY A 75 -30.10 8.28 51.22
CA GLY A 75 -31.20 7.85 50.38
C GLY A 75 -30.90 6.66 49.48
N GLY A 76 -31.05 5.44 50.01
CA GLY A 76 -31.23 4.26 49.18
C GLY A 76 -32.69 4.10 48.74
N ARG A 77 -32.91 3.57 47.54
CA ARG A 77 -33.91 2.52 47.19
C ARG A 77 -34.10 2.42 45.67
N GLY A 78 -33.84 1.22 45.16
CA GLY A 78 -34.81 0.42 44.40
C GLY A 78 -35.27 0.90 43.02
N GLY A 79 -34.86 0.13 42.01
CA GLY A 79 -35.80 -0.50 41.05
C GLY A 79 -36.21 0.30 39.81
N GLY A 80 -36.19 -0.38 38.66
CA GLY A 80 -37.03 0.00 37.51
C GLY A 80 -36.35 -0.09 36.15
N ARG A 81 -36.75 -1.09 35.37
CA ARG A 81 -36.44 -1.26 33.94
C ARG A 81 -37.06 -0.13 33.10
N GLY A 82 -36.34 0.31 32.08
CA GLY A 82 -36.84 1.13 30.96
C GLY A 82 -35.68 1.47 30.03
N ALA A 83 -35.38 0.66 29.01
CA ALA A 83 -36.00 0.67 27.67
C ALA A 83 -35.80 2.01 26.92
N GLY A 84 -35.02 1.94 25.84
CA GLY A 84 -35.23 2.75 24.64
C GLY A 84 -34.44 4.05 24.54
N GLY A 85 -33.41 4.08 23.67
CA GLY A 85 -32.77 5.34 23.29
C GLY A 85 -31.48 5.22 22.49
N ARG A 86 -31.31 4.19 21.64
CA ARG A 86 -30.24 4.22 20.63
C ARG A 86 -30.67 5.19 19.52
N GLY A 87 -30.13 6.41 19.58
CA GLY A 87 -30.18 7.39 18.49
C GLY A 87 -29.56 6.79 17.23
N GLY A 88 -30.41 6.29 16.35
CA GLY A 88 -30.04 5.83 15.02
C GLY A 88 -29.88 7.02 14.09
N GLY A 89 -28.63 7.45 13.87
CA GLY A 89 -28.28 8.24 12.71
C GLY A 89 -28.56 7.43 11.45
N ALA A 90 -29.55 7.86 10.68
CA ALA A 90 -29.97 7.24 9.44
C ALA A 90 -28.87 7.37 8.37
N THR A 91 -28.01 6.36 8.29
CA THR A 91 -27.34 5.98 7.03
C THR A 91 -28.01 4.70 6.56
N GLY A 92 -28.87 4.83 5.54
CA GLY A 92 -29.79 3.81 5.06
C GLY A 92 -29.12 2.66 4.31
N GLY A 93 -28.09 2.03 4.85
CA GLY A 93 -27.44 0.90 4.18
C GLY A 93 -28.36 -0.32 4.04
N MET A 94 -28.22 -1.04 2.91
CA MET A 94 -28.88 -2.31 2.56
C MET A 94 -29.09 -3.25 3.78
N ARG A 95 -30.31 -3.41 4.29
CA ARG A 95 -30.60 -4.35 5.39
C ARG A 95 -30.53 -5.79 4.88
N GLY A 96 -29.92 -6.69 5.65
CA GLY A 96 -29.82 -8.12 5.30
C GLY A 96 -31.20 -8.78 5.16
N GLY A 97 -31.32 -9.76 4.25
CA GLY A 97 -32.55 -10.53 4.03
C GLY A 97 -33.37 -10.17 2.77
N LYS A 98 -32.86 -9.33 1.88
CA LYS A 98 -33.50 -9.04 0.59
C LYS A 98 -32.87 -9.86 -0.53
N THR A 99 -33.71 -10.37 -1.43
CA THR A 99 -33.25 -10.92 -2.72
C THR A 99 -32.57 -9.81 -3.51
N VAL A 100 -31.33 -10.05 -3.92
CA VAL A 100 -30.52 -9.11 -4.70
C VAL A 100 -30.09 -9.80 -5.99
N ILE A 101 -29.90 -9.01 -7.04
CA ILE A 101 -29.40 -9.49 -8.32
C ILE A 101 -27.94 -9.09 -8.41
N VAL A 102 -27.06 -10.00 -8.83
CA VAL A 102 -25.64 -9.71 -9.04
C VAL A 102 -25.36 -9.70 -10.53
N GLU A 103 -24.85 -8.58 -11.03
CA GLU A 103 -24.48 -8.39 -12.43
C GLU A 103 -22.96 -8.13 -12.55
N PRO A 104 -22.31 -8.61 -13.62
CA PRO A 104 -20.91 -8.28 -13.87
C PRO A 104 -20.75 -6.78 -14.18
N HIS A 105 -19.71 -6.15 -13.63
CA HIS A 105 -19.30 -4.79 -13.99
C HIS A 105 -18.49 -4.81 -15.29
N ARG A 106 -18.21 -3.64 -15.88
CA ARG A 106 -17.25 -3.51 -17.02
C ARG A 106 -15.83 -3.97 -16.68
N PHE A 107 -15.50 -4.05 -15.39
CA PHE A 107 -14.20 -4.51 -14.91
C PHE A 107 -14.30 -5.99 -14.58
N GLU A 108 -13.43 -6.79 -15.19
CA GLU A 108 -13.35 -8.21 -14.91
C GLU A 108 -13.06 -8.46 -13.42
N GLY A 109 -13.83 -9.35 -12.80
CA GLY A 109 -13.72 -9.65 -11.36
C GLY A 109 -14.47 -8.69 -10.43
N VAL A 110 -15.08 -7.63 -10.96
CA VAL A 110 -15.93 -6.68 -10.22
C VAL A 110 -17.39 -6.87 -10.61
N TYR A 111 -18.29 -6.72 -9.64
CA TYR A 111 -19.72 -6.96 -9.80
C TYR A 111 -20.54 -5.82 -9.19
N ILE A 112 -21.77 -5.67 -9.66
CA ILE A 112 -22.78 -4.77 -9.10
C ILE A 112 -23.86 -5.62 -8.45
N VAL A 113 -24.10 -5.40 -7.17
CA VAL A 113 -25.25 -5.95 -6.44
C VAL A 113 -26.39 -4.95 -6.55
N LYS A 114 -27.40 -5.27 -7.37
CA LYS A 114 -28.60 -4.47 -7.53
C LYS A 114 -29.60 -4.71 -6.40
N GLY A 115 -30.18 -3.63 -5.90
CA GLY A 115 -31.28 -3.68 -4.94
C GLY A 115 -31.94 -2.32 -4.77
N LYS A 116 -32.13 -1.86 -3.53
CA LYS A 116 -32.66 -0.50 -3.30
C LYS A 116 -31.62 0.57 -3.64
N GLU A 117 -30.37 0.28 -3.32
CA GLU A 117 -29.20 1.07 -3.65
C GLU A 117 -28.20 0.09 -4.24
N ASP A 118 -27.69 0.41 -5.43
CA ASP A 118 -26.70 -0.43 -6.09
C ASP A 118 -25.38 -0.35 -5.33
N ALA A 119 -24.71 -1.49 -5.18
CA ALA A 119 -23.46 -1.59 -4.45
C ALA A 119 -22.41 -2.32 -5.28
N LEU A 120 -21.18 -1.82 -5.23
CA LEU A 120 -20.03 -2.51 -5.81
C LEU A 120 -19.70 -3.75 -4.98
N ALA A 121 -19.26 -4.83 -5.63
CA ALA A 121 -18.87 -6.06 -4.96
C ALA A 121 -17.76 -6.81 -5.69
N THR A 122 -17.05 -7.67 -4.96
CA THR A 122 -16.08 -8.63 -5.50
C THR A 122 -16.50 -10.05 -5.11
N ARG A 123 -16.12 -11.05 -5.89
CA ARG A 123 -16.37 -12.46 -5.55
C ARG A 123 -15.45 -12.86 -4.40
N ASN A 124 -16.03 -13.36 -3.30
CA ASN A 124 -15.25 -13.80 -2.15
C ASN A 124 -14.38 -15.01 -2.52
N MET A 125 -13.09 -14.93 -2.26
CA MET A 125 -12.18 -16.07 -2.41
C MET A 125 -12.31 -17.06 -1.24
N VAL A 126 -12.63 -16.59 -0.03
CA VAL A 126 -12.78 -17.40 1.19
C VAL A 126 -14.21 -17.27 1.70
N ASN A 127 -15.11 -18.08 1.12
CA ASN A 127 -16.53 -18.09 1.48
C ASN A 127 -16.74 -18.30 2.98
N GLY A 128 -17.68 -17.55 3.57
CA GLY A 128 -18.03 -17.69 4.98
C GLY A 128 -17.32 -16.70 5.91
N GLU A 129 -16.21 -16.11 5.46
CA GLU A 129 -15.45 -15.12 6.22
C GLU A 129 -15.62 -13.70 5.66
N SER A 130 -15.65 -12.70 6.55
CA SER A 130 -15.52 -11.29 6.21
C SER A 130 -14.23 -10.74 6.79
N VAL A 131 -13.61 -9.78 6.10
CA VAL A 131 -12.31 -9.24 6.52
C VAL A 131 -12.47 -8.10 7.53
N TYR A 132 -13.45 -7.22 7.31
CA TYR A 132 -13.65 -6.02 8.11
C TYR A 132 -15.11 -5.78 8.50
N GLY A 133 -15.92 -6.85 8.47
CA GLY A 133 -17.35 -6.81 8.82
C GLY A 133 -18.25 -6.24 7.73
N GLU A 134 -17.80 -6.24 6.49
CA GLU A 134 -18.58 -5.88 5.30
C GLU A 134 -19.75 -6.83 5.07
N LYS A 135 -20.76 -6.32 4.36
CA LYS A 135 -21.92 -7.11 3.96
C LYS A 135 -21.51 -8.13 2.90
N ARG A 136 -22.11 -9.31 2.98
CA ARG A 136 -21.89 -10.41 2.05
C ARG A 136 -23.20 -10.86 1.44
N VAL A 137 -23.12 -11.30 0.19
CA VAL A 137 -24.26 -11.76 -0.60
C VAL A 137 -23.94 -13.15 -1.10
N SER A 138 -24.70 -14.15 -0.66
CA SER A 138 -24.56 -15.51 -1.14
C SER A 138 -25.58 -15.76 -2.25
N VAL A 139 -25.12 -16.24 -3.39
CA VAL A 139 -25.95 -16.68 -4.52
C VAL A 139 -25.80 -18.19 -4.65
N GLN A 140 -26.92 -18.91 -4.59
CA GLN A 140 -26.92 -20.35 -4.85
C GLN A 140 -26.77 -20.55 -6.36
N ALA A 141 -25.75 -21.30 -6.77
CA ALA A 141 -25.68 -21.83 -8.13
C ALA A 141 -26.70 -22.97 -8.24
N ASP A 142 -27.50 -22.95 -9.30
CA ASP A 142 -28.59 -23.86 -9.72
C ASP A 142 -29.16 -24.89 -8.72
N PRO A 143 -30.51 -24.98 -8.58
CA PRO A 143 -31.16 -26.00 -7.76
C PRO A 143 -30.95 -27.40 -8.36
N GLY A 144 -29.89 -28.09 -7.94
CA GLY A 144 -29.60 -29.46 -8.38
C GLY A 144 -28.13 -29.87 -8.30
N VAL A 145 -27.20 -28.93 -8.17
CA VAL A 145 -25.78 -29.24 -7.97
C VAL A 145 -25.38 -28.75 -6.58
N ALA A 146 -24.84 -29.63 -5.74
CA ALA A 146 -24.21 -29.28 -4.46
C ALA A 146 -22.89 -28.51 -4.67
N ALA A 147 -22.84 -27.62 -5.67
CA ALA A 147 -21.72 -26.76 -5.95
C ALA A 147 -21.81 -25.53 -5.04
N SER A 148 -20.79 -25.38 -4.20
CA SER A 148 -20.46 -24.23 -3.36
C SER A 148 -21.23 -22.96 -3.71
N ALA A 149 -22.09 -22.48 -2.80
CA ALA A 149 -22.71 -21.16 -2.91
C ALA A 149 -21.62 -20.12 -3.21
N ILE A 150 -21.82 -19.31 -4.26
CA ILE A 150 -20.89 -18.24 -4.60
C ILE A 150 -21.20 -17.07 -3.67
N GLU A 151 -20.20 -16.62 -2.93
CA GLU A 151 -20.34 -15.47 -2.05
C GLU A 151 -19.68 -14.24 -2.68
N TYR A 152 -20.33 -13.09 -2.53
CA TYR A 152 -19.82 -11.79 -2.94
C TYR A 152 -19.67 -10.89 -1.72
N ARG A 153 -18.64 -10.06 -1.70
CA ARG A 153 -18.34 -9.09 -0.63
C ARG A 153 -18.62 -7.69 -1.14
N VAL A 154 -19.45 -6.95 -0.41
CA VAL A 154 -19.76 -5.55 -0.74
C VAL A 154 -18.51 -4.70 -0.52
N TRP A 155 -18.14 -3.94 -1.54
CA TRP A 155 -16.98 -3.07 -1.56
C TRP A 155 -17.42 -1.61 -1.40
N ASN A 156 -16.99 -0.97 -0.30
CA ASN A 156 -17.43 0.38 0.04
C ASN A 156 -16.51 1.46 -0.58
N PRO A 157 -17.03 2.33 -1.49
CA PRO A 157 -16.28 3.43 -2.09
C PRO A 157 -15.75 4.46 -1.07
N PHE A 158 -16.46 4.68 0.03
CA PHE A 158 -16.04 5.61 1.10
C PHE A 158 -14.93 5.07 2.00
N ARG A 159 -14.51 3.82 1.80
CA ARG A 159 -13.40 3.19 2.54
C ARG A 159 -12.26 2.74 1.65
N SER A 160 -12.42 2.84 0.33
CA SER A 160 -11.48 2.31 -0.63
C SER A 160 -11.38 3.24 -1.83
N LYS A 161 -10.22 3.87 -1.98
CA LYS A 161 -9.94 4.81 -3.06
C LYS A 161 -10.04 4.17 -4.43
N LEU A 162 -9.69 2.88 -4.54
CA LEU A 162 -9.86 2.11 -5.77
C LEU A 162 -11.34 1.91 -6.12
N ALA A 163 -12.20 1.56 -5.14
CA ALA A 163 -13.65 1.51 -5.37
C ALA A 163 -14.23 2.88 -5.71
N ALA A 164 -13.77 3.94 -5.04
CA ALA A 164 -14.15 5.31 -5.39
C ALA A 164 -13.77 5.66 -6.84
N GLY A 165 -12.57 5.26 -7.30
CA GLY A 165 -12.15 5.45 -8.70
C GLY A 165 -13.01 4.71 -9.70
N ILE A 166 -13.38 3.45 -9.39
CA ILE A 166 -14.29 2.64 -10.20
C ILE A 166 -15.65 3.34 -10.33
N MET A 167 -16.20 3.83 -9.22
CA MET A 167 -17.48 4.54 -9.19
C MET A 167 -17.41 5.94 -9.82
N ALA A 168 -16.26 6.63 -9.72
CA ALA A 168 -16.01 7.92 -10.34
C ALA A 168 -15.78 7.82 -11.86
N GLY A 169 -15.61 6.60 -12.39
CA GLY A 169 -15.65 6.33 -13.82
C GLY A 169 -14.30 6.16 -14.50
N VAL A 170 -13.22 5.87 -13.77
CA VAL A 170 -11.89 5.51 -14.33
C VAL A 170 -12.01 4.50 -15.48
N GLU A 171 -11.32 4.69 -16.60
CA GLU A 171 -11.49 3.88 -17.82
C GLU A 171 -10.95 2.46 -17.63
N ASP A 172 -9.71 2.31 -17.16
CA ASP A 172 -9.08 1.01 -16.86
C ASP A 172 -8.23 1.05 -15.59
N ILE A 173 -8.52 0.16 -14.64
CA ILE A 173 -7.70 -0.01 -13.43
C ILE A 173 -6.50 -0.95 -13.66
N HIS A 174 -6.43 -1.61 -14.81
CA HIS A 174 -5.39 -2.57 -15.20
C HIS A 174 -5.15 -3.70 -14.17
N ILE A 175 -6.18 -4.03 -13.40
CA ILE A 175 -6.21 -5.18 -12.48
C ILE A 175 -7.25 -6.13 -13.04
N LYS A 176 -6.81 -7.32 -13.45
CA LYS A 176 -7.64 -8.35 -14.08
C LYS A 176 -7.42 -9.70 -13.40
N PRO A 177 -8.35 -10.65 -13.51
CA PRO A 177 -8.12 -12.02 -13.09
C PRO A 177 -6.81 -12.58 -13.68
N GLY A 178 -5.98 -13.20 -12.85
CA GLY A 178 -4.66 -13.74 -13.22
C GLY A 178 -3.52 -12.71 -13.25
N SER A 179 -3.77 -11.42 -13.03
CA SER A 179 -2.72 -10.40 -13.03
C SER A 179 -1.82 -10.45 -11.78
N LYS A 180 -0.57 -10.01 -11.92
CA LYS A 180 0.34 -9.80 -10.80
C LYS A 180 0.32 -8.33 -10.40
N VAL A 181 -0.08 -8.03 -9.17
CA VAL A 181 -0.26 -6.66 -8.66
C VAL A 181 0.69 -6.41 -7.49
N LEU A 182 1.42 -5.29 -7.55
CA LEU A 182 2.16 -4.77 -6.39
C LEU A 182 1.34 -3.65 -5.75
N TYR A 183 0.88 -3.88 -4.52
CA TYR A 183 0.11 -2.92 -3.75
C TYR A 183 1.03 -2.20 -2.75
N LEU A 184 1.20 -0.89 -2.91
CA LEU A 184 2.01 -0.05 -2.03
C LEU A 184 1.11 0.72 -1.05
N GLY A 185 1.27 0.49 0.26
CA GLY A 185 0.44 1.12 1.29
C GLY A 185 -0.79 0.29 1.66
N ALA A 186 -0.61 -1.02 1.85
CA ALA A 186 -1.68 -1.98 2.13
C ALA A 186 -2.43 -1.75 3.47
N ALA A 187 -1.89 -0.94 4.39
CA ALA A 187 -2.41 -0.60 5.70
C ALA A 187 -3.06 -1.80 6.43
N SER A 188 -4.37 -1.74 6.68
CA SER A 188 -5.13 -2.79 7.36
C SER A 188 -5.67 -3.90 6.43
N GLY A 189 -5.34 -3.86 5.13
CA GLY A 189 -5.71 -4.90 4.16
C GLY A 189 -7.15 -4.85 3.64
N THR A 190 -7.93 -3.81 3.97
CA THR A 190 -9.33 -3.68 3.54
C THR A 190 -9.47 -3.69 2.02
N THR A 191 -8.81 -2.78 1.32
CA THR A 191 -8.82 -2.71 -0.15
C THR A 191 -8.04 -3.86 -0.78
N VAL A 192 -6.91 -4.26 -0.19
CA VAL A 192 -6.07 -5.34 -0.71
C VAL A 192 -6.84 -6.66 -0.80
N SER A 193 -7.73 -6.93 0.17
CA SER A 193 -8.57 -8.12 0.12
C SER A 193 -9.51 -8.14 -1.10
N HIS A 194 -10.05 -6.98 -1.51
CA HIS A 194 -10.87 -6.88 -2.72
C HIS A 194 -10.00 -6.96 -3.99
N VAL A 195 -8.78 -6.41 -3.99
CA VAL A 195 -7.83 -6.59 -5.09
C VAL A 195 -7.48 -8.07 -5.26
N SER A 196 -7.28 -8.80 -4.15
CA SER A 196 -7.05 -10.25 -4.18
C SER A 196 -8.25 -11.01 -4.75
N ASP A 197 -9.47 -10.65 -4.37
CA ASP A 197 -10.70 -11.23 -4.92
C ASP A 197 -10.80 -11.04 -6.45
N ILE A 198 -10.42 -9.85 -6.96
CA ILE A 198 -10.45 -9.55 -8.41
C ILE A 198 -9.39 -10.35 -9.17
N VAL A 199 -8.18 -10.40 -8.61
CA VAL A 199 -7.03 -11.09 -9.22
C VAL A 199 -7.25 -12.61 -9.24
N GLY A 200 -7.95 -13.17 -8.26
CA GLY A 200 -8.30 -14.59 -8.23
C GLY A 200 -7.11 -15.51 -7.88
N SER A 201 -7.33 -16.82 -7.98
CA SER A 201 -6.34 -17.86 -7.62
C SER A 201 -5.14 -17.93 -8.56
N GLU A 202 -5.30 -17.48 -9.80
CA GLU A 202 -4.26 -17.55 -10.84
C GLU A 202 -3.27 -16.37 -10.78
N GLY A 203 -3.62 -15.31 -10.07
CA GLY A 203 -2.77 -14.13 -9.96
C GLY A 203 -2.17 -13.96 -8.56
N ILE A 204 -1.38 -12.90 -8.38
CA ILE A 204 -0.62 -12.67 -7.14
C ILE A 204 -0.73 -11.20 -6.76
N VAL A 205 -1.03 -10.94 -5.48
CA VAL A 205 -0.99 -9.59 -4.91
C VAL A 205 0.17 -9.50 -3.91
N TYR A 206 1.18 -8.69 -4.23
CA TYR A 206 2.26 -8.35 -3.32
C TYR A 206 1.86 -7.12 -2.50
N ALA A 207 1.44 -7.32 -1.26
CA ALA A 207 1.03 -6.24 -0.37
C ALA A 207 2.23 -5.72 0.46
N VAL A 208 2.68 -4.50 0.15
CA VAL A 208 3.76 -3.83 0.88
C VAL A 208 3.18 -2.82 1.85
N GLU A 209 3.49 -2.99 3.13
CA GLU A 209 3.11 -2.07 4.19
C GLU A 209 4.30 -1.71 5.08
N PHE A 210 4.23 -0.56 5.75
CA PHE A 210 5.24 -0.20 6.73
C PHE A 210 5.19 -1.15 7.92
N SER A 211 6.24 -1.96 8.09
CA SER A 211 6.38 -2.85 9.25
C SER A 211 7.77 -2.69 9.86
N HIS A 212 7.88 -2.92 11.17
CA HIS A 212 9.16 -2.90 11.88
C HIS A 212 10.12 -4.02 11.41
N ARG A 213 9.61 -5.04 10.71
CA ARG A 213 10.36 -6.24 10.29
C ARG A 213 10.38 -6.47 8.77
N SER A 214 9.47 -5.85 8.02
CA SER A 214 9.22 -6.11 6.60
C SER A 214 9.34 -4.81 5.81
N GLY A 215 9.95 -4.90 4.62
CA GLY A 215 10.46 -3.77 3.86
C GLY A 215 9.46 -2.62 3.67
N HIS A 216 9.93 -1.41 3.94
CA HIS A 216 9.22 -0.17 3.62
C HIS A 216 9.22 0.05 2.11
N ALA A 217 8.10 0.49 1.52
CA ALA A 217 7.99 0.86 0.10
C ALA A 217 9.09 1.81 -0.42
N ARG A 218 9.72 2.60 0.45
CA ARG A 218 10.88 3.46 0.14
C ARG A 218 12.19 2.70 -0.11
N HIS A 219 12.23 1.40 0.18
CA HIS A 219 13.43 0.57 0.10
C HIS A 219 13.13 -0.73 -0.67
N PRO A 220 12.84 -0.64 -1.98
CA PRO A 220 12.41 -1.79 -2.77
C PRO A 220 13.46 -2.91 -2.87
N HIS A 221 14.74 -2.61 -2.65
CA HIS A 221 15.79 -3.63 -2.56
C HIS A 221 15.55 -4.66 -1.44
N LYS A 222 14.88 -4.28 -0.33
CA LYS A 222 14.67 -5.17 0.83
C LYS A 222 13.71 -6.33 0.57
N TYR A 223 12.77 -6.18 -0.37
CA TYR A 223 11.83 -7.23 -0.75
C TYR A 223 12.02 -7.71 -2.19
N SER A 224 13.17 -7.39 -2.80
CA SER A 224 13.50 -7.82 -4.16
C SER A 224 13.60 -9.34 -4.32
N MET A 225 13.90 -10.07 -3.24
CA MET A 225 13.91 -11.53 -3.23
C MET A 225 12.50 -12.16 -3.17
N ILE A 226 11.47 -11.38 -2.82
CA ILE A 226 10.10 -11.85 -2.62
C ILE A 226 9.20 -11.41 -3.77
N CYS A 227 9.33 -10.15 -4.19
CA CYS A 227 8.50 -9.56 -5.22
C CYS A 227 9.07 -9.88 -6.61
N GLY A 228 8.29 -10.60 -7.42
CA GLY A 228 8.60 -10.83 -8.83
C GLY A 228 8.27 -9.62 -9.71
N ILE A 229 8.42 -9.80 -11.02
CA ILE A 229 7.92 -8.83 -12.00
C ILE A 229 6.38 -8.85 -11.98
N VAL A 230 5.79 -7.66 -11.89
CA VAL A 230 4.36 -7.41 -11.81
C VAL A 230 3.83 -6.71 -13.06
N ASP A 231 2.53 -6.85 -13.29
CA ASP A 231 1.82 -6.24 -14.41
C ASP A 231 1.38 -4.81 -14.08
N THR A 232 0.95 -4.61 -12.82
CA THR A 232 0.36 -3.36 -12.34
C THR A 232 0.83 -3.02 -10.94
N ILE A 233 1.11 -1.74 -10.70
CA ILE A 233 1.33 -1.18 -9.37
C ILE A 233 0.08 -0.41 -8.96
N PHE A 234 -0.46 -0.69 -7.78
CA PHE A 234 -1.44 0.20 -7.13
C PHE A 234 -0.77 0.90 -5.95
N ALA A 235 -0.80 2.23 -5.93
CA ALA A 235 -0.14 3.03 -4.91
C ALA A 235 -1.14 3.88 -4.11
N ASP A 236 -1.30 3.54 -2.83
CA ASP A 236 -2.14 4.25 -1.86
C ASP A 236 -1.30 4.76 -0.67
N VAL A 237 -0.06 5.17 -0.96
CA VAL A 237 0.88 5.71 0.01
C VAL A 237 0.70 7.22 0.15
N ALA A 238 0.31 7.67 1.34
CA ALA A 238 0.23 9.10 1.67
C ALA A 238 1.62 9.65 2.08
N GLN A 239 2.44 10.03 1.11
CA GLN A 239 3.81 10.52 1.33
C GLN A 239 4.13 11.72 0.43
N PRO A 240 4.89 12.73 0.88
CA PRO A 240 5.27 13.86 0.03
C PRO A 240 6.12 13.48 -1.19
N ASN A 241 6.85 12.37 -1.11
CA ASN A 241 7.67 11.84 -2.19
C ASN A 241 7.02 10.62 -2.89
N GLN A 242 5.69 10.64 -3.04
CA GLN A 242 4.91 9.53 -3.59
C GLN A 242 5.37 9.11 -4.99
N ALA A 243 5.52 10.06 -5.94
CA ALA A 243 6.01 9.75 -7.29
C ALA A 243 7.37 9.04 -7.31
N GLU A 244 8.29 9.44 -6.42
CA GLU A 244 9.62 8.80 -6.31
C GLU A 244 9.50 7.35 -5.80
N ILE A 245 8.66 7.11 -4.79
CA ILE A 245 8.42 5.78 -4.25
C ILE A 245 7.85 4.86 -5.35
N VAL A 246 6.88 5.35 -6.12
CA VAL A 246 6.28 4.58 -7.22
C VAL A 246 7.33 4.30 -8.31
N ALA A 247 8.13 5.30 -8.68
CA ALA A 247 9.16 5.15 -9.71
C ALA A 247 10.24 4.12 -9.33
N GLN A 248 10.75 4.17 -8.11
CA GLN A 248 11.77 3.20 -7.64
C GLN A 248 11.22 1.77 -7.58
N ASN A 249 9.94 1.62 -7.27
CA ASN A 249 9.27 0.32 -7.30
C ASN A 249 9.05 -0.16 -8.73
N ALA A 250 8.62 0.72 -9.62
CA ALA A 250 8.40 0.40 -11.02
C ALA A 250 9.69 -0.02 -11.73
N GLU A 251 10.80 0.67 -11.47
CA GLU A 251 12.09 0.31 -12.04
C GLU A 251 12.53 -1.12 -11.72
N LYS A 252 12.19 -1.61 -10.53
CA LYS A 252 12.58 -2.96 -10.09
C LYS A 252 11.56 -4.04 -10.45
N PHE A 253 10.27 -3.73 -10.38
CA PHE A 253 9.23 -4.75 -10.39
C PHE A 253 8.22 -4.59 -11.52
N LEU A 254 8.00 -3.40 -12.07
CA LEU A 254 6.99 -3.21 -13.10
C LEU A 254 7.55 -3.56 -14.48
N LYS A 255 6.85 -4.43 -15.20
CA LYS A 255 7.21 -4.75 -16.59
C LYS A 255 7.15 -3.49 -17.47
N ASN A 256 7.95 -3.47 -18.53
CA ASN A 256 7.83 -2.43 -19.57
C ASN A 256 6.43 -2.50 -20.20
N GLY A 257 5.78 -1.34 -20.36
CA GLY A 257 4.38 -1.25 -20.79
C GLY A 257 3.35 -1.63 -19.72
N GLY A 258 3.79 -1.98 -18.50
CA GLY A 258 2.92 -2.15 -17.33
C GLY A 258 2.32 -0.83 -16.86
N HIS A 259 1.40 -0.90 -15.91
CA HIS A 259 0.62 0.26 -15.48
C HIS A 259 0.81 0.57 -14.00
N ALA A 260 0.70 1.85 -13.65
CA ALA A 260 0.64 2.32 -12.28
C ALA A 260 -0.67 3.08 -12.08
N VAL A 261 -1.46 2.65 -11.11
CA VAL A 261 -2.65 3.33 -10.63
C VAL A 261 -2.29 3.97 -9.30
N ILE A 262 -2.28 5.30 -9.25
CA ILE A 262 -1.76 6.08 -8.13
C ILE A 262 -2.88 6.89 -7.54
N SER A 263 -3.16 6.70 -6.26
CA SER A 263 -4.10 7.54 -5.52
C SER A 263 -3.34 8.70 -4.88
N ILE A 264 -3.55 9.90 -5.41
CA ILE A 264 -2.91 11.13 -4.95
C ILE A 264 -3.83 11.82 -3.95
N LYS A 265 -3.30 12.09 -2.76
CA LYS A 265 -3.96 12.91 -1.74
C LYS A 265 -3.23 14.24 -1.63
N ALA A 266 -3.83 15.31 -2.15
CA ALA A 266 -3.15 16.62 -2.24
C ALA A 266 -2.62 17.09 -0.88
N ASN A 267 -3.48 17.03 0.15
CA ASN A 267 -3.18 17.45 1.53
C ASN A 267 -2.01 16.70 2.19
N CYS A 268 -1.64 15.50 1.72
CA CYS A 268 -0.50 14.77 2.25
C CYS A 268 0.82 15.07 1.52
N ILE A 269 0.75 15.72 0.36
CA ILE A 269 1.91 16.12 -0.43
C ILE A 269 2.27 17.56 -0.11
N ASP A 270 1.29 18.45 -0.25
CA ASP A 270 1.41 19.86 0.10
C ASP A 270 0.05 20.36 0.58
N SER A 271 -0.05 20.67 1.87
CA SER A 271 -1.29 21.16 2.49
C SER A 271 -1.51 22.66 2.30
N THR A 272 -0.57 23.37 1.66
CA THR A 272 -0.62 24.82 1.46
C THR A 272 -0.98 25.21 0.04
N ALA A 273 -0.81 24.29 -0.91
CA ALA A 273 -1.14 24.49 -2.32
C ALA A 273 -2.55 23.99 -2.64
N GLU A 274 -3.15 24.56 -3.69
CA GLU A 274 -4.42 24.10 -4.22
C GLU A 274 -4.30 22.66 -4.78
N PRO A 275 -5.31 21.78 -4.57
CA PRO A 275 -5.24 20.38 -4.97
C PRO A 275 -4.90 20.16 -6.45
N GLU A 276 -5.45 20.98 -7.34
CA GLU A 276 -5.19 20.92 -8.78
C GLU A 276 -3.71 21.15 -9.12
N ALA A 277 -3.07 22.09 -8.43
CA ALA A 277 -1.65 22.38 -8.62
C ALA A 277 -0.78 21.22 -8.12
N VAL A 278 -1.15 20.58 -7.01
CA VAL A 278 -0.48 19.40 -6.49
C VAL A 278 -0.60 18.22 -7.46
N PHE A 279 -1.79 17.98 -8.01
CA PHE A 279 -2.01 16.92 -9.00
C PHE A 279 -1.15 17.15 -10.25
N ALA A 280 -1.15 18.37 -10.79
CA ALA A 280 -0.34 18.71 -11.95
C ALA A 280 1.17 18.52 -11.68
N ALA A 281 1.64 18.91 -10.50
CA ALA A 281 3.04 18.73 -10.09
C ALA A 281 3.42 17.25 -10.00
N GLU A 282 2.58 16.40 -9.38
CA GLU A 282 2.84 14.95 -9.31
C GLU A 282 2.81 14.28 -10.68
N VAL A 283 1.89 14.66 -11.55
CA VAL A 283 1.83 14.16 -12.94
C VAL A 283 3.11 14.50 -13.70
N ASN A 284 3.66 15.71 -13.51
CA ASN A 284 4.93 16.11 -14.12
C ASN A 284 6.11 15.30 -13.56
N LYS A 285 6.17 15.07 -12.25
CA LYS A 285 7.19 14.18 -11.65
C LYS A 285 7.11 12.77 -12.21
N LEU A 286 5.91 12.22 -12.43
CA LEU A 286 5.75 10.90 -13.05
C LEU A 286 6.29 10.87 -14.49
N ARG A 287 6.07 11.94 -15.27
CA ARG A 287 6.62 12.06 -16.63
C ARG A 287 8.14 12.03 -16.65
N GLU A 288 8.80 12.73 -15.72
CA GLU A 288 10.25 12.69 -15.54
C GLU A 288 10.78 11.29 -15.21
N LYS A 289 9.93 10.46 -14.59
CA LYS A 289 10.24 9.08 -14.17
C LYS A 289 9.81 8.01 -15.19
N GLN A 290 9.72 8.38 -16.46
CA GLN A 290 9.39 7.47 -17.58
C GLN A 290 7.97 6.90 -17.55
N PHE A 291 7.04 7.55 -16.85
CA PHE A 291 5.62 7.24 -16.96
C PHE A 291 4.95 8.14 -18.01
N LYS A 292 4.01 7.56 -18.74
CA LYS A 292 3.06 8.28 -19.58
C LYS A 292 1.70 8.28 -18.88
N PRO A 293 1.25 9.41 -18.29
CA PRO A 293 -0.10 9.53 -17.75
C PRO A 293 -1.14 9.27 -18.86
N ILE A 294 -2.13 8.41 -18.56
CA ILE A 294 -3.23 8.05 -19.46
C ILE A 294 -4.48 8.82 -19.04
N GLU A 295 -4.83 8.75 -17.77
CA GLU A 295 -6.04 9.36 -17.24
C GLU A 295 -5.83 9.92 -15.83
N GLN A 296 -6.68 10.87 -15.47
CA GLN A 296 -6.78 11.43 -14.13
C GLN A 296 -8.26 11.63 -13.80
N VAL A 297 -8.70 11.11 -12.67
CA VAL A 297 -10.10 11.18 -12.21
C VAL A 297 -10.11 11.63 -10.76
N THR A 298 -10.89 12.67 -10.45
CA THR A 298 -11.11 13.10 -9.06
C THR A 298 -12.08 12.16 -8.35
N LEU A 299 -11.90 11.95 -7.05
CA LEU A 299 -12.70 10.99 -6.27
C LEU A 299 -13.91 11.61 -5.58
N GLU A 300 -14.30 12.83 -5.94
CA GLU A 300 -15.53 13.44 -5.43
C GLU A 300 -16.76 12.71 -5.98
N PRO A 301 -17.78 12.40 -5.14
CA PRO A 301 -18.02 12.89 -3.78
C PRO A 301 -17.48 12.00 -2.64
N TYR A 302 -16.72 10.93 -2.93
CA TYR A 302 -16.30 9.94 -1.93
C TYR A 302 -15.16 10.42 -1.05
N GLU A 303 -14.12 11.01 -1.66
CA GLU A 303 -12.98 11.60 -0.96
C GLU A 303 -12.62 12.97 -1.55
N ARG A 304 -12.62 14.01 -0.72
CA ARG A 304 -12.23 15.38 -1.12
C ARG A 304 -10.72 15.48 -1.28
N ASP A 305 -10.26 16.31 -2.22
CA ASP A 305 -8.83 16.56 -2.49
C ASP A 305 -8.03 15.29 -2.85
N HIS A 306 -8.72 14.29 -3.41
CA HIS A 306 -8.12 13.05 -3.91
C HIS A 306 -8.36 12.89 -5.41
N ALA A 307 -7.36 12.34 -6.08
CA ALA A 307 -7.45 11.94 -7.48
C ALA A 307 -6.76 10.60 -7.71
N ILE A 308 -7.31 9.77 -8.59
CA ILE A 308 -6.60 8.64 -9.17
C ILE A 308 -5.97 9.07 -10.48
N VAL A 309 -4.68 8.76 -10.63
CA VAL A 309 -3.93 8.90 -11.87
C VAL A 309 -3.53 7.52 -12.34
N VAL A 310 -3.87 7.18 -13.58
CA VAL A 310 -3.37 5.96 -14.23
C VAL A 310 -2.29 6.34 -15.24
N ALA A 311 -1.16 5.65 -15.17
CA ALA A 311 -0.01 5.93 -16.02
C ALA A 311 0.65 4.64 -16.49
N GLN A 312 1.15 4.64 -17.73
CA GLN A 312 1.88 3.51 -18.31
C GLN A 312 3.39 3.69 -18.16
N TYR A 313 4.07 2.67 -17.69
CA TYR A 313 5.52 2.69 -17.44
C TYR A 313 6.31 2.29 -18.68
N ARG A 314 7.35 3.08 -19.01
CA ARG A 314 8.27 2.82 -20.13
C ARG A 314 7.52 2.34 -21.37
N VAL A 315 6.64 3.21 -21.88
CA VAL A 315 5.96 2.98 -23.15
C VAL A 315 7.05 2.78 -24.19
N GLY A 316 7.31 1.51 -24.54
CA GLY A 316 8.27 1.19 -25.58
C GLY A 316 7.90 2.02 -26.80
N GLY A 317 8.89 2.60 -27.48
CA GLY A 317 8.67 3.35 -28.72
C GLY A 317 8.00 2.44 -29.75
N GLY A 318 6.68 2.31 -29.65
CA GLY A 318 5.86 1.56 -30.57
C GLY A 318 6.00 2.28 -31.89
N LYS A 319 6.61 1.60 -32.86
CA LYS A 319 6.63 2.03 -34.27
C LYS A 319 5.28 2.66 -34.58
N LYS A 320 5.27 3.97 -34.86
CA LYS A 320 4.12 4.62 -35.48
C LYS A 320 3.75 3.72 -36.68
N LYS A 321 2.60 3.04 -36.62
CA LYS A 321 2.00 2.48 -37.83
C LYS A 321 1.77 3.70 -38.72
N LYS A 322 2.64 3.91 -39.72
CA LYS A 322 2.32 4.79 -40.84
C LYS A 322 1.05 4.21 -41.45
N SER A 323 -0.05 4.94 -41.34
CA SER A 323 -1.19 4.76 -42.22
C SER A 323 -0.68 5.00 -43.64
N GLU A 324 -0.58 3.92 -44.42
CA GLU A 324 -0.45 4.05 -45.87
C GLU A 324 -1.68 4.84 -46.36
N SER A 325 -1.40 5.93 -47.06
CA SER A 325 -2.35 6.78 -47.77
C SER A 325 -2.19 6.46 -49.26
#